data_AF-A0A086AZ19-F1
#
_entry.id   AF-A0A086AZ19-F1
#
_cell.length_a   1.000
_cell.length_b   1.000
_cell.length_c   1.000
_cell.angle_alpha   90.00
_cell.angle_beta   90.00
_cell.angle_gamma   90.00
#
_symmetry.space_group_name_H-M   'P 1'
#
loop_
_entity.id
_entity.type
_entity.pdbx_description
1 polymer ?
#
loop_
_entity_poly.entity_id
_entity_poly.type
_entity_poly.pdbx_seq_one_letter_code
_entity_poly.pdbx_strand_id
1 'polypeptide(L)'
;MLMIPKMSFKVLLIISVMVLLHSCSDKKAENLQSILVKKESQTSGMLIGEKGFESAKLDYLIAHDYTKALYIIDKEEAEFNNIIKDIEKVDTDGIKKGKEVQQAAISYYSVLKELFMFSRKEIEQEKLMRYSKDEKVIRASQDRMLELGREKQQLYQKVFKADEKLFTLKRQFEAENKLK
;
A
#
# COMPACT_ATOMS: atom_id res chain seq x y z
N MET A 1 18.89 -52.96 -26.92
CA MET A 1 18.24 -53.61 -25.75
C MET A 1 18.44 -52.66 -24.56
N LEU A 2 17.43 -51.84 -24.25
CA LEU A 2 17.50 -50.82 -23.20
C LEU A 2 17.18 -51.47 -21.85
N MET A 3 18.20 -51.66 -21.01
CA MET A 3 18.06 -52.13 -19.62
C MET A 3 17.44 -50.99 -18.78
N ILE A 4 16.19 -51.18 -18.37
CA ILE A 4 15.56 -50.33 -17.35
C ILE A 4 15.97 -50.91 -15.98
N PRO A 5 16.65 -50.14 -15.11
CA PRO A 5 17.00 -50.62 -13.78
C PRO A 5 15.73 -50.80 -12.94
N LYS A 6 15.55 -51.98 -12.32
CA LYS A 6 14.52 -52.21 -11.31
C LYS A 6 14.86 -51.41 -10.05
N MET A 7 14.27 -50.21 -9.91
CA MET A 7 14.31 -49.48 -8.64
C MET A 7 13.57 -50.29 -7.56
N SER A 8 14.27 -50.58 -6.47
CA SER A 8 13.72 -51.25 -5.29
C SER A 8 12.62 -50.41 -4.64
N PHE A 9 11.53 -51.05 -4.22
CA PHE A 9 10.40 -50.44 -3.51
C PHE A 9 10.84 -49.59 -2.29
N LYS A 10 11.97 -49.93 -1.66
CA LYS A 10 12.58 -49.14 -0.57
C LYS A 10 13.04 -47.76 -1.02
N VAL A 11 13.54 -47.63 -2.25
CA VAL A 11 13.99 -46.34 -2.81
C VAL A 11 12.79 -45.45 -3.15
N LEU A 12 11.71 -46.04 -3.66
CA LEU A 12 10.43 -45.35 -3.89
C LEU A 12 9.82 -44.79 -2.59
N LEU A 13 9.90 -45.55 -1.48
CA LEU A 13 9.44 -45.09 -0.16
C LEU A 13 10.26 -43.91 0.38
N ILE A 14 11.60 -43.94 0.25
CA ILE A 14 12.47 -42.84 0.71
C ILE A 14 12.19 -41.55 -0.08
N ILE A 15 12.00 -41.65 -1.40
CA ILE A 15 11.65 -40.51 -2.25
C ILE A 15 10.27 -39.97 -1.87
N SER A 16 9.29 -40.85 -1.61
CA SER A 16 7.94 -40.44 -1.20
C SER A 16 7.91 -39.71 0.15
N VAL A 17 8.73 -40.12 1.12
CA VAL A 17 8.84 -39.45 2.43
C VAL A 17 9.55 -38.08 2.30
N MET A 18 10.56 -37.95 1.44
CA MET A 18 11.23 -36.66 1.21
C MET A 18 10.33 -35.63 0.52
N VAL A 19 9.44 -36.06 -0.40
CA VAL A 19 8.50 -35.15 -1.09
C VAL A 19 7.44 -34.58 -0.11
N LEU A 20 7.03 -35.33 0.91
CA LEU A 20 6.06 -34.88 1.91
C LEU A 20 6.61 -33.81 2.86
N LEU A 21 7.93 -33.76 3.09
CA LEU A 21 8.57 -32.78 3.97
C LEU A 21 8.80 -31.41 3.29
N HIS A 22 8.53 -31.28 1.99
CA HIS A 22 8.74 -30.02 1.26
C HIS A 22 7.49 -29.15 1.12
N SER A 23 6.31 -29.63 1.55
CA SER A 23 5.02 -29.03 1.18
C SER A 23 4.17 -28.44 2.32
N CYS A 24 4.73 -28.19 3.50
CA CYS A 24 4.06 -27.35 4.49
C CYS A 24 4.49 -25.89 4.28
N SER A 25 3.61 -25.07 3.68
CA SER A 25 3.67 -23.62 3.81
C SER A 25 3.51 -23.24 5.30
N ASP A 26 4.18 -22.17 5.71
CA ASP A 26 4.05 -21.67 7.08
C ASP A 26 2.71 -20.92 7.22
N LYS A 27 1.79 -21.47 8.03
CA LYS A 27 0.49 -20.85 8.32
C LYS A 27 0.60 -19.41 8.84
N LYS A 28 1.68 -19.09 9.59
CA LYS A 28 1.92 -17.71 10.04
C LYS A 28 2.25 -16.81 8.85
N ALA A 29 3.07 -17.29 7.92
CA ALA A 29 3.41 -16.56 6.69
C ALA A 29 2.20 -16.36 5.78
N GLU A 30 1.35 -17.39 5.62
CA GLU A 30 0.08 -17.28 4.88
C GLU A 30 -0.86 -16.22 5.50
N ASN A 31 -0.94 -16.17 6.83
CA ASN A 31 -1.74 -15.18 7.53
C ASN A 31 -1.19 -13.76 7.30
N LEU A 32 0.13 -13.55 7.42
CA LEU A 32 0.74 -12.25 7.11
C LEU A 32 0.46 -11.83 5.66
N GLN A 33 0.63 -12.73 4.68
CA GLN A 33 0.33 -12.45 3.28
C GLN A 33 -1.14 -12.06 3.08
N SER A 34 -2.06 -12.82 3.68
CA SER A 34 -3.50 -12.54 3.59
C SER A 34 -3.85 -11.16 4.15
N ILE A 35 -3.26 -10.78 5.28
CA ILE A 35 -3.43 -9.44 5.86
C ILE A 35 -2.93 -8.38 4.88
N LEU A 36 -1.72 -8.53 4.34
CA LEU A 36 -1.15 -7.55 3.41
C LEU A 36 -2.00 -7.40 2.13
N VAL A 37 -2.46 -8.51 1.53
CA VAL A 37 -3.34 -8.50 0.35
C VAL A 37 -4.69 -7.84 0.67
N LYS A 38 -5.26 -8.12 1.84
CA LYS A 38 -6.51 -7.48 2.28
C LYS A 38 -6.33 -5.96 2.43
N LYS A 39 -5.21 -5.51 2.99
CA LYS A 39 -4.91 -4.07 3.13
C LYS A 39 -4.66 -3.39 1.79
N GLU A 40 -4.05 -4.08 0.84
CA GLU A 40 -3.88 -3.60 -0.53
C GLU A 40 -5.25 -3.42 -1.21
N SER A 41 -6.11 -4.43 -1.15
CA SER A 41 -7.48 -4.36 -1.69
C SER A 41 -8.31 -3.25 -1.03
N GLN A 42 -8.23 -3.11 0.29
CA GLN A 42 -8.89 -2.04 1.05
C GLN A 42 -8.42 -0.65 0.59
N THR A 43 -7.10 -0.46 0.45
CA THR A 43 -6.51 0.81 -0.02
C THR A 43 -6.93 1.11 -1.46
N SER A 44 -6.90 0.13 -2.36
CA SER A 44 -7.37 0.31 -3.74
C SER A 44 -8.84 0.71 -3.80
N GLY A 45 -9.70 0.04 -3.03
CA GLY A 45 -11.13 0.41 -2.96
C GLY A 45 -11.35 1.83 -2.45
N MET A 46 -10.52 2.28 -1.51
CA MET A 46 -10.55 3.64 -0.97
C MET A 46 -10.08 4.70 -1.98
N LEU A 47 -9.01 4.44 -2.71
CA LEU A 47 -8.32 5.44 -3.55
C LEU A 47 -8.78 5.49 -5.00
N ILE A 48 -9.21 4.36 -5.56
CA ILE A 48 -9.54 4.25 -7.00
C ILE A 48 -10.90 3.60 -7.25
N GLY A 49 -11.60 3.17 -6.19
CA GLY A 49 -12.97 2.65 -6.32
C GLY A 49 -13.96 3.77 -6.62
N GLU A 50 -14.97 3.49 -7.45
CA GLU A 50 -16.01 4.47 -7.84
C GLU A 50 -16.77 5.09 -6.66
N LYS A 51 -16.85 4.36 -5.55
CA LYS A 51 -17.48 4.81 -4.29
C LYS A 51 -16.45 5.04 -3.18
N GLY A 52 -15.18 5.15 -3.55
CA GLY A 52 -14.06 5.39 -2.65
C GLY A 52 -14.01 6.83 -2.14
N PHE A 53 -13.10 7.10 -1.21
CA PHE A 53 -12.91 8.43 -0.67
C PHE A 53 -12.43 9.41 -1.72
N GLU A 54 -11.53 9.02 -2.63
CA GLU A 54 -11.04 9.93 -3.67
C GLU A 54 -12.14 10.35 -4.66
N SER A 55 -13.04 9.44 -5.03
CA SER A 55 -14.22 9.77 -5.84
C SER A 55 -15.15 10.74 -5.11
N ALA A 56 -15.49 10.46 -3.85
CA ALA A 56 -16.33 11.34 -3.05
C ALA A 56 -15.69 12.73 -2.82
N LYS A 57 -14.38 12.78 -2.59
CA LYS A 57 -13.61 14.03 -2.45
C LYS A 57 -13.70 14.83 -3.75
N LEU A 58 -13.48 14.19 -4.89
CA LEU A 58 -13.54 14.83 -6.21
C LEU A 58 -14.93 15.44 -6.46
N ASP A 59 -16.01 14.72 -6.16
CA ASP A 59 -17.38 15.22 -6.30
C ASP A 59 -17.59 16.52 -5.50
N TYR A 60 -17.09 16.57 -4.26
CA TYR A 60 -17.18 17.78 -3.44
C TYR A 60 -16.31 18.93 -3.95
N LEU A 61 -15.12 18.64 -4.51
CA LEU A 61 -14.25 19.65 -5.12
C LEU A 61 -14.90 20.28 -6.36
N ILE A 62 -15.52 19.45 -7.21
CA ILE A 62 -16.30 19.91 -8.38
C ILE A 62 -17.46 20.79 -7.94
N ALA A 63 -18.16 20.40 -6.87
CA ALA A 63 -19.24 21.20 -6.28
C ALA A 63 -18.75 22.42 -5.47
N HIS A 64 -17.44 22.62 -5.33
CA HIS A 64 -16.80 23.64 -4.50
C HIS A 64 -17.20 23.62 -3.02
N ASP A 65 -17.64 22.45 -2.53
CA ASP A 65 -17.93 22.17 -1.13
C ASP A 65 -16.65 21.72 -0.41
N TYR A 66 -15.73 22.67 -0.24
CA TYR A 66 -14.41 22.40 0.31
C TYR A 66 -14.45 21.88 1.75
N THR A 67 -15.47 22.25 2.53
CA THR A 67 -15.66 21.73 3.88
C THR A 67 -15.90 20.23 3.86
N LYS A 68 -16.76 19.73 2.96
CA LYS A 68 -16.96 18.29 2.82
C LYS A 68 -15.77 17.58 2.19
N ALA A 69 -15.08 18.21 1.22
CA ALA A 69 -13.85 17.64 0.67
C ALA A 69 -12.78 17.42 1.75
N LEU A 70 -12.55 18.41 2.63
CA LEU A 70 -11.63 18.29 3.76
C LEU A 70 -12.08 17.22 4.76
N TYR A 71 -13.38 17.10 5.02
CA TYR A 71 -13.91 16.04 5.87
C TYR A 71 -13.69 14.63 5.30
N ILE A 72 -13.73 14.47 3.97
CA ILE A 72 -13.36 13.19 3.34
C ILE A 72 -11.87 12.90 3.53
N ILE A 73 -11.00 13.91 3.44
CA ILE A 73 -9.57 13.75 3.73
C ILE A 73 -9.35 13.28 5.19
N ASP A 74 -10.09 13.83 6.16
CA ASP A 74 -10.00 13.37 7.55
C ASP A 74 -10.36 11.87 7.70
N LYS A 75 -11.38 11.40 6.97
CA LYS A 75 -11.77 9.98 6.95
C LYS A 75 -10.70 9.11 6.31
N GLU A 76 -10.16 9.55 5.18
CA GLU A 76 -9.09 8.87 4.46
C GLU A 76 -7.83 8.77 5.34
N GLU A 77 -7.48 9.83 6.07
CA GLU A 77 -6.36 9.81 7.01
C GLU A 77 -6.55 8.77 8.12
N ALA A 78 -7.75 8.76 8.72
CA ALA A 78 -8.09 7.81 9.77
C ALA A 78 -7.98 6.37 9.26
N GLU A 79 -8.41 6.11 8.03
CA GLU A 79 -8.34 4.79 7.42
C GLU A 79 -6.90 4.35 7.13
N PHE A 80 -6.06 5.24 6.58
CA PHE A 80 -4.63 4.97 6.45
C PHE A 80 -3.98 4.66 7.80
N ASN A 81 -4.30 5.43 8.84
CA ASN A 81 -3.78 5.19 10.19
C ASN A 81 -4.20 3.80 10.71
N ASN A 82 -5.44 3.38 10.45
CA ASN A 82 -5.91 2.03 10.79
C ASN A 82 -5.16 0.94 10.03
N ILE A 83 -4.96 1.12 8.71
CA ILE A 83 -4.22 0.17 7.87
C ILE A 83 -2.79 -0.02 8.39
N ILE A 84 -2.08 1.08 8.66
CA ILE A 84 -0.71 1.06 9.17
C ILE A 84 -0.66 0.35 10.54
N LYS A 85 -1.55 0.73 11.46
CA LYS A 85 -1.63 0.14 12.79
C LYS A 85 -1.95 -1.35 12.78
N ASP A 86 -2.81 -1.79 11.86
CA ASP A 86 -3.16 -3.20 11.73
C ASP A 86 -1.99 -4.03 11.20
N ILE A 87 -1.20 -3.49 10.26
CA ILE A 87 0.01 -4.15 9.76
C ILE A 87 1.07 -4.23 10.86
N GLU A 88 1.26 -3.16 11.64
CA GLU A 88 2.23 -3.09 12.73
C GLU A 88 1.98 -4.13 13.83
N LYS A 89 0.71 -4.48 14.08
CA LYS A 89 0.32 -5.47 15.10
C LYS A 89 0.52 -6.92 14.70
N VAL A 90 0.82 -7.21 13.43
CA VAL A 90 0.98 -8.60 12.99
C VAL A 90 2.24 -9.20 13.61
N ASP A 91 2.11 -10.36 14.25
CA ASP A 91 3.25 -11.13 14.75
C ASP A 91 4.09 -11.66 13.56
N THR A 92 5.37 -11.34 13.56
CA THR A 92 6.33 -11.77 12.53
C THR A 92 7.33 -12.80 13.05
N ASP A 93 7.21 -13.23 14.30
CA ASP A 93 8.19 -14.11 14.94
C ASP A 93 8.15 -15.52 14.33
N GLY A 94 9.33 -15.97 13.93
CA GLY A 94 9.54 -17.25 13.25
C GLY A 94 9.26 -17.21 11.74
N ILE A 95 8.84 -16.07 11.19
CA ILE A 95 8.53 -15.92 9.76
C ILE A 95 9.75 -15.37 9.02
N LYS A 96 10.27 -16.10 8.03
CA LYS A 96 11.39 -15.62 7.21
C LYS A 96 10.98 -14.36 6.47
N LYS A 97 11.81 -13.31 6.50
CA LYS A 97 11.50 -11.98 5.93
C LYS A 97 10.24 -11.30 6.44
N GLY A 98 9.57 -11.86 7.46
CA GLY A 98 8.28 -11.35 7.95
C GLY A 98 8.39 -9.92 8.47
N LYS A 99 9.46 -9.62 9.22
CA LYS A 99 9.67 -8.28 9.76
C LYS A 99 10.00 -7.26 8.66
N GLU A 100 10.83 -7.66 7.71
CA GLU A 100 11.24 -6.79 6.61
C GLU A 100 10.06 -6.42 5.70
N VAL A 101 9.22 -7.39 5.32
CA VAL A 101 8.03 -7.12 4.50
C VAL A 101 6.99 -6.28 5.26
N GLN A 102 6.82 -6.53 6.56
CA GLN A 102 5.95 -5.71 7.42
C GLN A 102 6.41 -4.25 7.45
N GLN A 103 7.71 -4.01 7.71
CA GLN A 103 8.26 -2.65 7.77
C GLN A 103 8.17 -1.93 6.41
N ALA A 104 8.42 -2.66 5.31
CA ALA A 104 8.26 -2.10 3.97
C ALA A 104 6.81 -1.70 3.68
N ALA A 105 5.84 -2.51 4.12
CA ALA A 105 4.42 -2.22 3.95
C ALA A 105 4.00 -0.98 4.77
N ILE A 106 4.43 -0.89 6.03
CA ILE A 106 4.21 0.29 6.87
C ILE A 106 4.79 1.55 6.21
N SER A 107 6.03 1.46 5.71
CA SER A 107 6.70 2.57 5.03
C SER A 107 5.93 3.01 3.79
N TYR A 108 5.49 2.06 2.96
CA TYR A 108 4.70 2.32 1.76
C TYR A 108 3.39 3.05 2.08
N TYR A 109 2.57 2.51 2.99
CA TYR A 109 1.30 3.16 3.35
C TYR A 109 1.50 4.50 4.06
N SER A 110 2.61 4.69 4.78
CA SER A 110 2.94 5.97 5.40
C SER A 110 3.24 7.06 4.36
N VAL A 111 4.05 6.76 3.34
CA VAL A 111 4.34 7.73 2.27
C VAL A 111 3.15 7.94 1.34
N LEU A 112 2.34 6.90 1.13
CA LEU A 112 1.10 7.01 0.37
C LEU A 112 0.11 7.94 1.09
N LYS A 113 -0.04 7.77 2.41
CA LYS A 113 -0.81 8.71 3.25
C LYS A 113 -0.28 10.14 3.10
N GLU A 114 1.03 10.37 3.20
CA GLU A 114 1.63 11.71 3.03
C GLU A 114 1.24 12.34 1.68
N LEU A 115 1.29 11.56 0.59
CA LEU A 115 0.88 12.00 -0.74
C LEU A 115 -0.60 12.42 -0.81
N PHE A 116 -1.51 11.61 -0.28
CA PHE A 116 -2.95 11.90 -0.35
C PHE A 116 -3.37 13.03 0.60
N MET A 117 -2.78 13.09 1.80
CA MET A 117 -3.02 14.18 2.76
C MET A 117 -2.48 15.53 2.27
N PHE A 118 -1.54 15.52 1.32
CA PHE A 118 -1.04 16.73 0.67
C PHE A 118 -2.16 17.56 0.03
N SER A 119 -3.25 16.91 -0.40
CA SER A 119 -4.41 17.59 -1.01
C SER A 119 -5.06 18.65 -0.11
N ARG A 120 -4.91 18.58 1.22
CA ARG A 120 -5.35 19.67 2.12
C ARG A 120 -4.74 21.01 1.74
N LYS A 121 -3.44 21.03 1.40
CA LYS A 121 -2.73 22.27 1.04
C LYS A 121 -3.27 22.86 -0.26
N GLU A 122 -3.52 22.00 -1.25
CA GLU A 122 -4.06 22.39 -2.56
C GLU A 122 -5.47 22.99 -2.39
N ILE A 123 -6.33 22.33 -1.61
CA ILE A 123 -7.70 22.81 -1.32
C ILE A 123 -7.71 24.18 -0.66
N GLU A 124 -6.81 24.42 0.30
CA GLU A 124 -6.73 25.74 0.94
C GLU A 124 -6.34 26.84 -0.05
N GLN A 125 -5.45 26.57 -1.02
CA GLN A 125 -5.15 27.55 -2.07
C GLN A 125 -6.32 27.74 -3.03
N GLU A 126 -7.03 26.67 -3.41
CA GLU A 126 -8.23 26.77 -4.25
C GLU A 126 -9.32 27.63 -3.61
N LYS A 127 -9.55 27.47 -2.30
CA LYS A 127 -10.48 28.31 -1.53
C LYS A 127 -10.10 29.78 -1.60
N LEU A 128 -8.81 30.10 -1.41
CA LEU A 128 -8.31 31.47 -1.48
C LEU A 128 -8.48 32.06 -2.88
N MET A 129 -8.12 31.31 -3.93
CA MET A 129 -8.29 31.74 -5.32
C MET A 129 -9.76 32.01 -5.68
N ARG A 130 -10.69 31.22 -5.14
CA ARG A 130 -12.12 31.31 -5.48
C ARG A 130 -12.88 32.40 -4.70
N TYR A 131 -12.60 32.54 -3.40
CA TYR A 131 -13.43 33.35 -2.51
C TYR A 131 -12.77 34.65 -2.04
N SER A 132 -11.45 34.82 -2.23
CA SER A 132 -10.80 36.08 -1.89
C SER A 132 -11.28 37.21 -2.81
N LYS A 133 -11.39 38.42 -2.27
CA LYS A 133 -11.61 39.66 -3.03
C LYS A 133 -10.31 40.45 -3.26
N ASP A 134 -9.21 40.02 -2.63
CA ASP A 134 -7.91 40.65 -2.77
C ASP A 134 -7.12 39.95 -3.90
N GLU A 135 -6.84 40.70 -4.97
CA GLU A 135 -6.09 40.23 -6.11
C GLU A 135 -4.68 39.77 -5.75
N LYS A 136 -4.03 40.40 -4.76
CA LYS A 136 -2.70 39.97 -4.30
C LYS A 136 -2.75 38.58 -3.68
N VAL A 137 -3.79 38.29 -2.91
CA VAL A 137 -4.02 36.97 -2.30
C VAL A 137 -4.29 35.93 -3.38
N ILE A 138 -5.08 36.26 -4.40
CA ILE A 138 -5.36 35.36 -5.53
C ILE A 138 -4.06 35.01 -6.26
N ARG A 139 -3.25 36.02 -6.63
CA ARG A 139 -1.97 35.80 -7.33
C ARG A 139 -1.00 34.97 -6.48
N ALA A 140 -0.84 35.29 -5.20
CA ALA A 140 0.02 34.53 -4.29
C ALA A 140 -0.43 33.06 -4.16
N SER A 141 -1.74 32.81 -4.16
CA SER A 141 -2.29 31.45 -4.10
C SER A 141 -2.03 30.67 -5.40
N GLN A 142 -2.09 31.33 -6.56
CA GLN A 142 -1.71 30.74 -7.85
C GLN A 142 -0.22 30.36 -7.89
N ASP A 143 0.66 31.26 -7.45
CA ASP A 143 2.10 30.98 -7.36
C ASP A 143 2.37 29.81 -6.41
N ARG A 144 1.69 29.79 -5.26
CA ARG A 144 1.80 28.69 -4.30
C ARG A 144 1.33 27.36 -4.88
N MET A 145 0.28 27.33 -5.70
CA MET A 145 -0.16 26.11 -6.37
C MET A 145 0.92 25.50 -7.28
N LEU A 146 1.72 26.33 -7.96
CA LEU A 146 2.83 25.85 -8.79
C LEU A 146 3.93 25.20 -7.94
N GLU A 147 4.25 25.78 -6.78
CA GLU A 147 5.20 25.20 -5.83
C GLU A 147 4.69 23.88 -5.25
N LEU A 148 3.41 23.85 -4.85
CA LEU A 148 2.76 22.64 -4.35
C LEU A 148 2.79 21.50 -5.38
N GLY A 149 2.65 21.80 -6.68
CA GLY A 149 2.81 20.81 -7.75
C GLY A 149 4.21 20.16 -7.76
N ARG A 150 5.27 20.94 -7.53
CA ARG A 150 6.65 20.43 -7.44
C ARG A 150 6.87 19.60 -6.18
N GLU A 151 6.36 20.07 -5.04
CA GLU A 151 6.40 19.30 -3.78
C GLU A 151 5.67 17.96 -3.93
N LYS A 152 4.48 17.95 -4.55
CA LYS A 152 3.70 16.73 -4.79
C LYS A 152 4.41 15.76 -5.73
N GLN A 153 5.11 16.26 -6.75
CA GLN A 153 5.93 15.42 -7.62
C GLN A 153 7.01 14.66 -6.83
N GLN A 154 7.63 15.29 -5.84
CA GLN A 154 8.61 14.62 -4.98
C GLN A 154 7.95 13.54 -4.11
N LEU A 155 6.71 13.75 -3.66
CA LEU A 155 5.94 12.73 -2.93
C LEU A 155 5.63 11.51 -3.79
N TYR A 156 5.25 11.70 -5.07
CA TYR A 156 5.09 10.58 -6.00
C TYR A 156 6.38 9.75 -6.15
N GLN A 157 7.54 10.41 -6.23
CA GLN A 157 8.83 9.69 -6.28
C GLN A 157 9.11 8.90 -5.01
N LYS A 158 8.76 9.44 -3.83
CA LYS A 158 8.87 8.71 -2.56
C LYS A 158 7.97 7.47 -2.53
N VAL A 159 6.71 7.61 -2.96
CA VAL A 159 5.75 6.50 -3.07
C VAL A 159 6.28 5.42 -4.00
N PHE A 160 6.75 5.79 -5.20
CA PHE A 160 7.32 4.86 -6.17
C PHE A 160 8.48 4.03 -5.59
N LYS A 161 9.43 4.69 -4.91
CA LYS A 161 10.57 4.00 -4.27
C LYS A 161 10.13 3.06 -3.15
N ALA A 162 9.12 3.45 -2.37
CA ALA A 162 8.60 2.62 -1.29
C ALA A 162 7.84 1.41 -1.84
N ASP A 163 7.10 1.59 -2.93
CA ASP A 163 6.38 0.53 -3.64
C ASP A 163 7.34 -0.50 -4.23
N GLU A 164 8.37 -0.06 -4.96
CA GLU A 164 9.40 -0.94 -5.52
C GLU A 164 10.10 -1.79 -4.44
N LYS A 165 10.41 -1.16 -3.29
CA LYS A 165 11.00 -1.85 -2.15
C LYS A 165 10.03 -2.88 -1.56
N LEU A 166 8.77 -2.51 -1.37
CA LEU A 166 7.73 -3.42 -0.88
C LEU A 166 7.54 -4.60 -1.83
N PHE A 167 7.42 -4.34 -3.13
CA PHE A 167 7.28 -5.37 -4.15
C PHE A 167 8.44 -6.38 -4.09
N THR A 168 9.68 -5.88 -4.06
CA THR A 168 10.88 -6.73 -3.99
C THR A 168 10.88 -7.60 -2.74
N LEU A 169 10.55 -7.02 -1.58
CA LEU A 169 10.52 -7.76 -0.31
C LEU A 169 9.35 -8.74 -0.24
N LYS A 170 8.17 -8.42 -0.80
CA LYS A 170 7.05 -9.36 -0.93
C LYS A 170 7.45 -10.59 -1.74
N ARG A 171 8.15 -10.42 -2.87
CA ARG A 171 8.63 -11.53 -3.69
C ARG A 171 9.64 -12.43 -2.95
N GLN A 172 10.58 -11.83 -2.21
CA GLN A 172 11.53 -12.59 -1.40
C GLN A 172 10.83 -13.34 -0.26
N PHE A 173 9.90 -12.67 0.42
CA PHE A 173 9.07 -13.24 1.47
C PHE A 173 8.25 -14.44 0.97
N GLU A 174 7.59 -14.31 -0.18
CA GLU A 174 6.83 -15.38 -0.82
C GLU A 174 7.72 -16.59 -1.13
N ALA A 175 8.90 -16.35 -1.73
CA ALA A 175 9.85 -17.40 -2.08
C ALA A 175 10.41 -18.14 -0.85
N GLU A 176 10.82 -17.40 0.19
CA GLU A 176 11.43 -17.99 1.39
C GLU A 176 10.44 -18.79 2.26
N ASN A 177 9.15 -18.45 2.18
CA ASN A 177 8.07 -19.13 2.92
C ASN A 177 7.21 -20.06 2.04
N LYS A 178 7.60 -20.29 0.78
CA LYS A 178 6.92 -21.16 -0.18
C LYS A 178 5.44 -20.79 -0.39
N LEU A 179 5.15 -19.49 -0.40
CA LEU A 179 3.83 -18.95 -0.72
C LEU A 179 3.67 -18.88 -2.24
N LYS A 180 2.43 -19.03 -2.72
CA LYS A 180 2.08 -18.95 -4.14
C LYS A 180 1.81 -17.52 -4.57
#